data_AF-A0A800LQS8-F1
#
_entry.id   AF-A0A800LQS8-F1
#
_cell.length_a   1.000
_cell.length_b   1.000
_cell.length_c   1.000
_cell.angle_alpha   90.00
_cell.angle_beta   90.00
_cell.angle_gamma   90.00
#
_symmetry.space_group_name_H-M   'P 1'
#
loop_
_entity.id
_entity.type
_entity.pdbx_description
1 polymer ?
#
loop_
_entity_poly.entity_id
_entity_poly.type
_entity_poly.pdbx_seq_one_letter_code
_entity_poly.pdbx_strand_id
1 'polypeptide(L)'
;MVELTERDRAILDFERSWWTNDAPKDQQVQERFELSLTRYYQLLVELLDMPEAALYDPLVVRRLQRQRDRRRQARRESMIDETVTPTGSTGDET
;
A
#
# COMPACT_ATOMS: atom_id res chain seq x y z
N MET A 1 11.04 3.86 22.01
CA MET A 1 11.85 3.22 20.96
C MET A 1 11.14 1.92 20.65
N VAL A 2 10.49 1.84 19.50
CA VAL A 2 9.77 0.63 19.10
C VAL A 2 10.75 -0.13 18.23
N GLU A 3 11.42 -1.11 18.81
CA GLU A 3 12.35 -1.94 18.05
C GLU A 3 11.57 -2.83 17.08
N LEU A 4 12.05 -2.92 15.83
CA LEU A 4 11.52 -3.84 14.85
C LEU A 4 11.62 -5.28 15.37
N THR A 5 10.49 -5.96 15.38
CA THR A 5 10.46 -7.40 15.69
C THR A 5 11.09 -8.20 14.56
N GLU A 6 11.45 -9.45 14.83
CA GLU A 6 12.01 -10.34 13.81
C GLU A 6 11.04 -10.55 12.63
N ARG A 7 9.73 -10.54 12.91
CA ARG A 7 8.68 -10.57 11.89
C ARG A 7 8.71 -9.34 11.00
N ASP A 8 8.89 -8.16 11.57
CA ASP A 8 8.91 -6.90 10.83
C ASP A 8 10.09 -6.83 9.86
N ARG A 9 11.27 -7.27 10.33
CA ARG A 9 12.47 -7.39 9.49
C ARG A 9 12.24 -8.38 8.34
N ALA A 10 11.66 -9.54 8.65
CA ALA A 10 11.36 -10.56 7.65
C ALA A 10 10.32 -10.07 6.60
N ILE A 11 9.35 -9.24 7.01
CA ILE A 11 8.39 -8.59 6.09
C ILE A 11 9.12 -7.67 5.12
N LEU A 12 10.06 -6.84 5.60
CA LEU A 12 10.85 -5.92 4.77
C LEU A 12 11.76 -6.69 3.78
N ASP A 13 12.42 -7.75 4.25
CA ASP A 13 13.28 -8.60 3.41
C ASP A 13 12.49 -9.34 2.33
N PHE A 14 11.27 -9.80 2.64
CA PHE A 14 10.39 -10.40 1.65
C PHE A 14 10.01 -9.39 0.57
N GLU A 15 9.67 -8.16 0.97
CA GLU A 15 9.25 -7.14 0.01
C GLU A 15 10.38 -6.65 -0.89
N ARG A 16 11.61 -6.68 -0.38
CA ARG A 16 12.82 -6.46 -1.17
C ARG A 16 12.96 -7.45 -2.31
N SER A 17 12.59 -8.72 -2.08
CA SER A 17 12.78 -9.82 -3.03
C SER A 17 11.54 -10.08 -3.90
N TRP A 18 10.39 -9.52 -3.52
CA TRP A 18 9.09 -9.78 -4.16
C TRP A 18 9.02 -9.31 -5.63
N TRP A 19 9.69 -8.22 -5.98
CA TRP A 19 9.70 -7.62 -7.33
C TRP A 19 10.17 -8.53 -8.49
N THR A 20 10.72 -9.71 -8.22
CA THR A 20 11.24 -10.65 -9.23
C THR A 20 10.43 -11.96 -9.30
N ASN A 21 9.41 -12.12 -8.45
CA ASN A 21 8.63 -13.36 -8.38
C ASN A 21 7.29 -13.24 -9.14
N ASP A 22 7.02 -14.20 -10.04
CA ASP A 22 5.76 -14.35 -10.79
C ASP A 22 4.62 -15.03 -9.98
N ALA A 23 4.90 -15.47 -8.75
CA ALA A 23 3.92 -16.16 -7.91
C ALA A 23 2.89 -15.19 -7.29
N PRO A 24 1.70 -15.67 -6.88
CA PRO A 24 0.72 -14.86 -6.16
C PRO A 24 1.21 -14.50 -4.74
N LYS A 25 1.22 -13.20 -4.42
CA LYS A 25 1.72 -12.66 -3.15
C LYS A 25 0.96 -13.15 -1.93
N ASP A 26 -0.35 -13.28 -2.08
CA ASP A 26 -1.25 -13.74 -1.03
C ASP A 26 -0.84 -15.11 -0.48
N GLN A 27 -0.66 -16.10 -1.37
CA GLN A 27 -0.22 -17.45 -1.02
C GLN A 27 1.14 -17.44 -0.30
N GLN A 28 2.15 -16.76 -0.84
CA GLN A 28 3.48 -16.73 -0.21
C GLN A 28 3.48 -16.03 1.15
N VAL A 29 2.66 -14.97 1.30
CA VAL A 29 2.50 -14.28 2.58
C VAL A 29 1.81 -15.19 3.60
N GLN A 30 0.79 -15.92 3.18
CA GLN A 30 0.07 -16.83 4.05
C GLN A 30 0.90 -18.05 4.44
N GLU A 31 1.68 -18.63 3.52
CA GLU A 31 2.57 -19.75 3.81
C GLU A 31 3.77 -19.35 4.68
N ARG A 32 4.37 -18.17 4.43
CA ARG A 32 5.59 -17.75 5.13
C ARG A 32 5.33 -17.07 6.47
N PHE A 33 4.27 -16.28 6.55
CA PHE A 33 3.97 -15.47 7.73
C PHE A 33 2.69 -15.89 8.44
N GLU A 34 1.91 -16.84 7.91
CA GLU A 34 0.63 -17.25 8.48
C GLU A 34 -0.34 -16.07 8.66
N LEU A 35 -0.21 -15.06 7.77
CA LEU A 35 -1.03 -13.86 7.77
C LEU A 35 -1.92 -13.81 6.54
N SER A 36 -3.10 -13.23 6.70
CA SER A 36 -3.87 -12.78 5.54
C SER A 36 -3.16 -11.59 4.88
N LEU A 37 -3.31 -11.47 3.56
CA LEU A 37 -2.73 -10.37 2.79
C LEU A 37 -3.19 -8.99 3.29
N THR A 38 -4.44 -8.88 3.75
CA THR A 38 -4.97 -7.65 4.37
C THR A 38 -4.17 -7.28 5.63
N ARG A 39 -3.92 -8.24 6.53
CA ARG A 39 -3.17 -7.99 7.77
C ARG A 39 -1.71 -7.67 7.47
N TYR A 40 -1.13 -8.34 6.48
CA TYR A 40 0.22 -8.08 5.99
C TYR A 40 0.38 -6.62 5.51
N TYR A 41 -0.55 -6.12 4.69
CA TYR A 41 -0.49 -4.73 4.23
C TYR A 41 -0.70 -3.70 5.36
N GLN A 42 -1.51 -4.02 6.37
CA GLN A 42 -1.66 -3.14 7.55
C GLN A 42 -0.33 -3.01 8.30
N LEU A 43 0.32 -4.13 8.62
CA LEU A 43 1.63 -4.14 9.27
C LEU A 43 2.67 -3.40 8.42
N LEU A 44 2.68 -3.66 7.10
CA LEU A 44 3.59 -2.96 6.19
C LEU A 44 3.39 -1.44 6.24
N VAL A 45 2.14 -0.97 6.28
CA VAL A 45 1.85 0.46 6.39
C VAL A 45 2.35 1.04 7.70
N GLU A 46 2.13 0.34 8.82
CA GLU A 46 2.64 0.76 10.14
C GLU A 46 4.17 0.83 10.14
N LEU A 47 4.86 -0.18 9.58
CA LEU A 47 6.31 -0.21 9.48
C LEU A 47 6.88 0.94 8.65
N LEU A 48 6.20 1.32 7.57
CA LEU A 48 6.64 2.43 6.72
C LEU A 48 6.60 3.80 7.41
N ASP A 49 5.83 3.93 8.49
CA ASP A 49 5.74 5.16 9.28
C ASP A 49 6.72 5.14 10.49
N MET A 50 7.45 4.04 10.72
CA MET A 50 8.46 3.91 11.79
C MET A 50 9.88 4.29 11.30
N PRO A 51 10.66 5.08 12.07
CA PRO A 51 12.04 5.41 11.71
C PRO A 51 12.97 4.18 11.74
N GLU A 52 12.68 3.19 12.59
CA GLU A 52 13.48 1.97 12.70
C GLU A 52 13.45 1.14 11.41
N ALA A 53 12.32 1.11 10.69
CA ALA A 53 12.23 0.47 9.37
C ALA A 53 13.18 1.10 8.35
N ALA A 54 13.31 2.44 8.38
CA ALA A 54 14.23 3.16 7.51
C ALA A 54 15.70 2.95 7.90
N LEU A 55 15.99 2.62 9.16
CA LEU A 55 17.34 2.23 9.59
C LEU A 55 17.71 0.81 9.12
N TYR A 56 16.73 -0.10 9.02
CA TYR A 56 16.95 -1.46 8.53
C TYR A 56 17.12 -1.52 7.01
N ASP A 57 16.12 -1.04 6.24
CA ASP A 57 16.20 -0.98 4.78
C ASP A 57 15.60 0.34 4.23
N PRO A 58 16.42 1.41 4.13
CA PRO A 58 15.94 2.70 3.66
C PRO A 58 15.49 2.70 2.20
N LEU A 59 15.98 1.79 1.36
CA LEU A 59 15.67 1.76 -0.07
C LEU A 59 14.27 1.19 -0.31
N VAL A 60 13.96 0.06 0.34
CA VAL A 60 12.65 -0.57 0.27
C VAL A 60 11.59 0.36 0.87
N VAL A 61 11.86 0.95 2.04
CA VAL A 61 10.95 1.90 2.70
C VAL A 61 10.63 3.09 1.80
N ARG A 62 11.66 3.75 1.23
CA ARG A 62 11.45 4.90 0.33
C ARG A 62 10.68 4.53 -0.93
N ARG A 63 10.93 3.35 -1.52
CA ARG A 63 10.21 2.86 -2.71
C ARG A 63 8.73 2.65 -2.40
N LEU A 64 8.43 1.99 -1.28
CA LEU A 64 7.06 1.72 -0.84
C LEU A 64 6.32 3.00 -0.46
N GLN A 65 6.98 3.94 0.24
CA GLN A 65 6.43 5.27 0.52
C GLN A 65 6.04 6.01 -0.77
N ARG A 66 6.92 6.03 -1.78
CA ARG A 66 6.59 6.62 -3.09
C ARG A 66 5.42 5.93 -3.77
N GLN A 67 5.34 4.59 -3.70
CA GLN A 67 4.21 3.86 -4.28
C GLN A 67 2.89 4.19 -3.56
N ARG A 68 2.94 4.37 -2.22
CA ARG A 68 1.81 4.82 -1.41
C ARG A 68 1.38 6.23 -1.79
N ASP A 69 2.31 7.15 -1.96
CA ASP A 69 2.02 8.55 -2.33
C ASP A 69 1.41 8.64 -3.73
N ARG A 70 1.91 7.86 -4.69
CA ARG A 70 1.28 7.76 -6.03
C ARG A 70 -0.16 7.26 -5.95
N ARG A 71 -0.44 6.24 -5.13
CA ARG A 71 -1.81 5.75 -4.92
C ARG A 71 -2.71 6.76 -4.22
N ARG A 72 -2.18 7.50 -3.24
CA ARG A 72 -2.90 8.58 -2.54
C ARG A 72 -3.20 9.77 -3.46
N GLN A 73 -2.27 10.13 -4.34
CA GLN A 73 -2.45 11.18 -5.34
C GLN A 73 -3.58 10.80 -6.32
N ALA A 74 -3.55 9.58 -6.86
CA ALA A 74 -4.60 9.08 -7.76
C ALA A 74 -6.00 9.12 -7.12
N ARG A 75 -6.11 8.83 -5.80
CA ARG A 75 -7.34 8.93 -5.03
C ARG A 75 -7.84 10.36 -4.81
N ARG A 76 -6.94 11.34 -4.68
CA ARG A 76 -7.31 12.77 -4.58
C ARG A 76 -7.74 13.33 -5.93
N GLU A 77 -7.11 12.90 -7.01
CA GLU A 77 -7.45 13.30 -8.37
C GLU A 77 -8.82 12.73 -8.80
N SER A 78 -9.16 11.52 -8.36
CA SER A 78 -10.49 10.95 -8.54
C SER A 78 -11.58 11.54 -7.63
N MET A 79 -11.24 12.48 -6.71
CA MET A 79 -12.22 13.15 -5.83
C MET A 79 -12.54 14.59 -6.27
N ILE A 80 -11.76 15.16 -7.21
CA ILE A 80 -12.04 16.49 -7.80
C ILE A 80 -12.86 16.41 -9.11
N ASP A 81 -13.22 15.21 -9.55
CA ASP A 81 -13.98 14.95 -10.79
C ASP A 81 -15.45 14.56 -10.54
N GLU A 82 -15.96 14.68 -9.30
CA GLU A 82 -17.36 14.34 -8.95
C GLU A 82 -18.13 15.50 -8.29
N THR A 83 -17.97 16.74 -8.78
CA THR A 83 -18.89 17.84 -8.43
C THR A 83 -19.29 18.76 -9.60
N VAL A 84 -18.95 18.40 -10.83
CA VAL A 84 -19.31 19.20 -12.01
C VAL A 84 -20.10 18.36 -13.01
N THR A 85 -21.37 18.10 -12.67
CA THR A 85 -22.43 17.99 -13.68
C THR A 85 -23.33 19.22 -13.59
N PRO A 86 -23.04 20.31 -14.34
CA PRO A 86 -24.01 21.36 -14.58
C PRO A 86 -24.90 20.98 -15.77
N THR A 87 -26.21 21.21 -15.60
CA THR A 87 -27.19 21.47 -16.68
C THR A 87 -27.59 20.28 -17.58
N GLY A 88 -28.86 19.98 -17.82
CA GLY A 88 -30.08 20.73 -17.49
C GLY A 88 -31.35 20.00 -17.92
N SER A 89 -32.48 20.60 -17.52
CA SER A 89 -33.84 20.31 -17.93
C SER A 89 -34.02 19.99 -19.40
N THR A 90 -34.87 18.99 -19.66
CA THR A 90 -35.90 18.91 -20.73
C THR A 90 -36.84 17.82 -20.19
N GLY A 91 -38.06 18.07 -19.74
CA GLY A 91 -39.11 18.84 -20.41
C GLY A 91 -39.76 17.96 -21.48
N ASP A 92 -41.09 17.91 -21.50
CA ASP A 92 -41.96 17.28 -22.52
C ASP A 92 -42.02 15.73 -22.54
N GLU A 93 -43.15 15.09 -22.20
CA GLU A 93 -44.46 15.12 -22.87
C GLU A 93 -44.44 14.30 -24.18
N THR A 94 -44.94 13.05 -24.10
CA THR A 94 -46.01 12.45 -24.91
C THR A 94 -46.18 10.97 -24.53
#